data_AF-A0A800INY7-F1
#
_entry.id   AF-A0A800INY7-F1
#
_cell.length_a   1.000
_cell.length_b   1.000
_cell.length_c   1.000
_cell.angle_alpha   90.00
_cell.angle_beta   90.00
_cell.angle_gamma   90.00
#
_symmetry.space_group_name_H-M   'P 1'
#
loop_
_entity.id
_entity.type
_entity.pdbx_description
1 polymer ?
#
loop_
_entity_poly.entity_id
_entity_poly.type
_entity_poly.pdbx_seq_one_letter_code
_entity_poly.pdbx_strand_id
1 'polypeptide(L)'
;MSSADIEQGMVHEPEKHLTRHTLATRLNHWLMAGSILLLVFTSFLPIQGIKFAWVTIHWVAGLVFTASIIFHTIYALKCQDWRSMWVELKEFSDLFSSMAGQLNKLKVSPGKYWLLQKLYHHAITVFSIIVIVTGILMMFKIDSPFWERDPYFLSSETWGYVYVFHGFAALAFIPMVLMHIYFAFRPEKRHYTRSMIKGWVTKKEYLAYHDPEKWTIKQDRKDVKQEQE
;
A
#
# COMPACT_ATOMS: atom_id res chain seq x y z
N MET A 1 -38.34 7.91 36.40
CA MET A 1 -36.96 7.89 35.88
C MET A 1 -36.52 9.32 35.78
N SER A 2 -35.49 9.69 36.54
CA SER A 2 -35.02 11.07 36.66
C SER A 2 -34.23 11.46 35.41
N SER A 3 -34.23 12.74 35.03
CA SER A 3 -33.40 13.25 33.92
C SER A 3 -31.90 12.96 34.11
N ALA A 4 -31.46 12.70 35.34
CA ALA A 4 -30.10 12.25 35.66
C ALA A 4 -29.79 10.82 35.18
N ASP A 5 -30.80 9.95 35.08
CA ASP A 5 -30.65 8.57 34.60
C ASP A 5 -30.49 8.52 33.06
N ILE A 6 -30.95 9.56 32.36
CA ILE A 6 -30.83 9.69 30.89
C ILE A 6 -29.43 10.19 30.49
N GLU A 7 -28.79 11.05 31.29
CA GLU A 7 -27.41 11.49 31.01
C GLU A 7 -26.37 10.41 31.33
N GLN A 8 -26.61 9.54 32.32
CA GLN A 8 -25.68 8.46 32.67
C GLN A 8 -25.70 7.29 31.68
N GLY A 9 -26.73 7.16 30.84
CA GLY A 9 -26.82 6.14 29.79
C GLY A 9 -25.94 6.40 28.55
N MET A 10 -25.36 7.59 28.41
CA MET A 10 -24.50 7.94 27.27
C MET A 10 -23.00 7.76 27.53
N VAL A 11 -22.61 7.31 28.71
CA VAL A 11 -21.21 7.14 29.10
C VAL A 11 -20.87 5.65 29.09
N HIS A 12 -20.00 5.24 28.17
CA HIS A 12 -19.47 3.89 27.96
C HIS A 12 -20.34 2.85 27.22
N GLU A 13 -20.77 3.16 25.99
CA GLU A 13 -20.71 2.07 25.01
C GLU A 13 -19.24 1.72 24.74
N PRO A 14 -18.82 0.45 24.89
CA PRO A 14 -17.46 0.05 24.58
C PRO A 14 -17.18 0.37 23.11
N GLU A 15 -16.06 1.06 22.86
CA GLU A 15 -15.70 1.52 21.53
C GLU A 15 -15.59 0.32 20.57
N LYS A 16 -16.57 0.16 19.69
CA LYS A 16 -16.65 -1.02 18.82
C LYS A 16 -15.52 -0.99 17.79
N HIS A 17 -14.59 -1.93 17.94
CA HIS A 17 -13.46 -2.10 17.02
C HIS A 17 -13.83 -3.03 15.87
N LEU A 18 -13.62 -2.54 14.65
CA LEU A 18 -13.83 -3.24 13.40
C LEU A 18 -12.48 -3.67 12.83
N THR A 19 -12.34 -4.95 12.50
CA THR A 19 -11.10 -5.47 11.90
C THR A 19 -10.94 -4.95 10.47
N ARG A 20 -9.87 -4.19 10.21
CA ARG A 20 -9.55 -3.63 8.88
C ARG A 20 -8.46 -4.43 8.17
N HIS A 21 -7.42 -4.84 8.90
CA HIS A 21 -6.26 -5.55 8.36
C HIS A 21 -5.95 -6.80 9.17
N THR A 22 -5.80 -7.94 8.50
CA THR A 22 -5.38 -9.19 9.13
C THR A 22 -3.93 -9.09 9.59
N LEU A 23 -3.50 -9.97 10.50
CA LEU A 23 -2.10 -10.03 10.93
C LEU A 23 -1.15 -10.28 9.74
N ALA A 24 -1.53 -11.21 8.85
CA ALA A 24 -0.75 -11.53 7.65
C ALA A 24 -0.55 -10.31 6.74
N THR A 25 -1.60 -9.53 6.49
CA THR A 25 -1.49 -8.28 5.70
C THR A 25 -0.55 -7.28 6.38
N ARG A 26 -0.61 -7.15 7.71
CA ARG A 26 0.24 -6.22 8.46
C ARG A 26 1.71 -6.62 8.41
N LEU A 27 2.02 -7.88 8.71
CA LEU A 27 3.40 -8.37 8.69
C LEU A 27 4.01 -8.23 7.29
N ASN A 28 3.28 -8.62 6.25
CA ASN A 28 3.78 -8.49 4.89
C ASN A 28 4.00 -7.02 4.47
N HIS A 29 3.11 -6.10 4.88
CA HIS A 29 3.32 -4.67 4.65
C HIS A 29 4.61 -4.16 5.29
N TRP A 30 4.85 -4.48 6.57
CA TRP A 30 6.07 -4.04 7.26
C TRP A 30 7.33 -4.69 6.67
N LEU A 31 7.24 -5.93 6.20
CA LEU A 31 8.31 -6.60 5.46
C LEU A 31 8.62 -5.89 4.14
N MET A 32 7.61 -5.55 3.34
CA MET A 32 7.77 -4.76 2.11
C MET A 32 8.34 -3.37 2.41
N ALA A 33 7.85 -2.69 3.44
CA ALA A 33 8.31 -1.37 3.85
C ALA A 33 9.78 -1.39 4.27
N GLY A 34 10.20 -2.37 5.08
CA GLY A 34 11.61 -2.55 5.44
C GLY A 34 12.48 -2.85 4.22
N SER A 35 12.01 -3.71 3.33
CA SER A 35 12.75 -4.10 2.12
C SER A 35 12.95 -2.91 1.16
N ILE A 36 11.90 -2.13 0.88
CA ILE A 36 12.01 -0.98 -0.04
C ILE A 36 12.90 0.12 0.54
N LEU A 37 12.85 0.37 1.85
CA LEU A 37 13.75 1.33 2.50
C LEU A 37 15.20 0.88 2.41
N LEU A 38 15.47 -0.42 2.63
CA LEU A 38 16.80 -0.98 2.50
C LEU A 38 17.31 -0.94 1.05
N LEU A 39 16.45 -1.23 0.06
CA LEU A 39 16.77 -1.15 -1.37
C LEU A 39 17.09 0.28 -1.82
N VAL A 40 16.31 1.27 -1.38
CA VAL A 40 16.57 2.69 -1.65
C VAL A 40 17.89 3.12 -1.00
N PHE A 41 18.12 2.74 0.26
CA PHE A 41 19.36 3.09 0.96
C PHE A 41 20.60 2.49 0.29
N THR A 42 20.56 1.19 -0.01
CA THR A 42 21.68 0.46 -0.62
C THR A 42 21.96 0.88 -2.05
N SER A 43 20.95 1.35 -2.81
CA SER A 43 21.18 1.91 -4.15
C SER A 43 21.65 3.36 -4.12
N PHE A 44 21.21 4.17 -3.16
CA PHE A 44 21.50 5.60 -3.11
C PHE A 44 22.85 5.96 -2.47
N LEU A 45 23.22 5.30 -1.35
CA LEU A 45 24.46 5.64 -0.64
C LEU A 45 25.75 5.50 -1.47
N PRO A 46 25.91 4.46 -2.32
CA PRO A 46 27.07 4.36 -3.20
C PRO A 46 27.18 5.52 -4.19
N ILE A 47 26.04 6.07 -4.64
CA ILE A 47 25.99 7.24 -5.54
C ILE A 47 26.53 8.49 -4.83
N GLN A 48 26.33 8.60 -3.52
CA GLN A 48 26.90 9.67 -2.67
C GLN A 48 28.38 9.44 -2.30
N GLY A 49 29.01 8.39 -2.84
CA GLY A 49 30.43 8.07 -2.60
C GLY A 49 30.71 7.24 -1.35
N ILE A 50 29.69 6.81 -0.61
CA ILE A 50 29.87 5.94 0.56
C ILE A 50 30.12 4.50 0.09
N LYS A 51 31.35 4.02 0.31
CA LYS A 51 31.78 2.67 -0.10
C LYS A 51 31.50 1.65 1.00
N PHE A 52 30.67 0.66 0.71
CA PHE A 52 30.42 -0.50 1.57
C PHE A 52 29.99 -1.70 0.71
N ALA A 53 29.93 -2.90 1.29
CA ALA A 53 29.51 -4.13 0.61
C ALA A 53 27.99 -4.19 0.40
N TRP A 54 27.45 -3.25 -0.37
CA TRP A 54 26.01 -3.03 -0.54
C TRP A 54 25.33 -4.04 -1.46
N VAL A 55 26.07 -4.58 -2.44
CA VAL A 55 25.52 -5.43 -3.50
C VAL A 55 24.81 -6.65 -2.92
N THR A 56 25.45 -7.36 -1.98
CA THR A 56 24.85 -8.54 -1.33
C THR A 56 23.58 -8.21 -0.59
N ILE A 57 23.58 -7.12 0.18
CA ILE A 57 22.42 -6.66 0.93
C ILE A 57 21.28 -6.28 -0.03
N HIS A 58 21.62 -5.61 -1.14
CA HIS A 58 20.68 -5.11 -2.12
C HIS A 58 19.91 -6.24 -2.83
N TRP A 59 20.62 -7.22 -3.42
CA TRP A 59 19.92 -8.28 -4.14
C TRP A 59 19.15 -9.21 -3.19
N VAL A 60 19.65 -9.47 -1.98
CA VAL A 60 18.90 -10.25 -0.96
C VAL A 60 17.62 -9.51 -0.56
N ALA A 61 17.70 -8.20 -0.28
CA ALA A 61 16.52 -7.38 -0.01
C ALA A 61 15.55 -7.35 -1.21
N GLY A 62 16.09 -7.37 -2.44
CA GLY A 62 15.32 -7.44 -3.68
C GLY A 62 14.52 -8.74 -3.81
N LEU A 63 15.11 -9.88 -3.44
CA LEU A 63 14.40 -11.16 -3.40
C LEU A 63 13.31 -11.18 -2.31
N VAL A 64 13.60 -10.66 -1.12
CA VAL A 64 12.60 -10.55 -0.03
C VAL A 64 11.44 -9.65 -0.45
N PHE A 65 11.73 -8.51 -1.08
CA PHE A 65 10.71 -7.62 -1.64
C PHE A 65 9.87 -8.33 -2.71
N THR A 66 10.52 -9.03 -3.64
CA THR A 66 9.85 -9.79 -4.72
C THR A 66 8.92 -10.86 -4.15
N ALA A 67 9.40 -11.68 -3.20
CA ALA A 67 8.59 -12.70 -2.54
C ALA A 67 7.40 -12.08 -1.79
N SER A 68 7.60 -10.93 -1.14
CA SER A 68 6.53 -10.21 -0.42
C SER A 68 5.46 -9.64 -1.37
N ILE A 69 5.85 -9.19 -2.57
CA ILE A 69 4.91 -8.74 -3.63
C ILE A 69 4.13 -9.92 -4.20
N ILE A 70 4.78 -11.07 -4.43
CA ILE A 70 4.09 -12.30 -4.86
C ILE A 70 3.07 -12.73 -3.81
N PHE A 71 3.46 -12.80 -2.54
CA PHE A 71 2.55 -13.08 -1.44
C PHE A 71 1.39 -12.09 -1.39
N HIS A 72 1.69 -10.79 -1.46
CA HIS A 72 0.67 -9.73 -1.47
C HIS A 72 -0.35 -9.94 -2.60
N THR A 73 0.13 -10.21 -3.80
CA THR A 73 -0.71 -10.42 -5.00
C THR A 73 -1.61 -11.63 -4.84
N ILE A 74 -1.06 -12.77 -4.44
CA ILE A 74 -1.83 -14.01 -4.24
C ILE A 74 -2.88 -13.82 -3.13
N TYR A 75 -2.47 -13.21 -2.00
CA TYR A 75 -3.37 -12.97 -0.88
C TYR A 75 -4.48 -11.97 -1.23
N ALA A 76 -4.15 -10.92 -1.98
CA ALA A 76 -5.13 -9.91 -2.42
C ALA A 76 -6.18 -10.53 -3.36
N LEU A 77 -5.75 -11.36 -4.31
CA LEU A 77 -6.65 -12.01 -5.27
C LEU A 77 -7.56 -13.07 -4.62
N LYS A 78 -7.06 -13.82 -3.63
CA LYS A 78 -7.81 -14.92 -3.00
C LYS A 78 -8.61 -14.50 -1.76
N CYS A 79 -8.10 -13.57 -0.97
CA CYS A 79 -8.60 -13.29 0.38
C CYS A 79 -9.10 -11.86 0.58
N GLN A 80 -8.85 -10.94 -0.35
CA GLN A 80 -9.27 -9.54 -0.24
C GLN A 80 -10.15 -9.10 -1.42
N ASP A 81 -10.79 -7.93 -1.27
CA ASP A 81 -11.65 -7.35 -2.29
C ASP A 81 -10.83 -6.69 -3.41
N TRP A 82 -10.11 -7.46 -4.23
CA TRP A 82 -9.26 -6.93 -5.30
C TRP A 82 -10.01 -5.99 -6.27
N ARG A 83 -11.31 -6.26 -6.49
CA ARG A 83 -12.19 -5.40 -7.31
C ARG A 83 -12.29 -3.96 -6.79
N SER A 84 -12.16 -3.76 -5.47
CA SER A 84 -12.18 -2.42 -4.87
C SER A 84 -11.00 -1.54 -5.26
N MET A 85 -9.95 -2.14 -5.85
CA MET A 85 -8.77 -1.43 -6.33
C MET A 85 -8.85 -1.09 -7.82
N TRP A 86 -9.86 -1.58 -8.54
CA TRP A 86 -10.05 -1.23 -9.94
C TRP A 86 -10.49 0.24 -10.06
N VAL A 87 -9.91 0.95 -11.02
CA VAL A 87 -10.27 2.33 -11.32
C VAL A 87 -11.46 2.31 -12.26
N GLU A 88 -12.57 2.90 -11.83
CA GLU A 88 -13.75 3.05 -12.68
C GLU A 88 -13.73 4.41 -13.38
N LEU A 89 -14.07 4.44 -14.68
CA LEU A 89 -14.13 5.68 -15.47
C LEU A 89 -15.07 6.74 -14.88
N LYS A 90 -16.10 6.32 -14.14
CA LYS A 90 -17.02 7.22 -13.43
C LYS A 90 -16.33 8.01 -12.32
N GLU A 91 -15.36 7.42 -11.63
CA GLU A 91 -14.59 8.11 -10.58
C GLU A 91 -13.75 9.26 -11.14
N PHE A 92 -13.27 9.14 -12.39
CA PHE A 92 -12.60 10.23 -13.08
C PHE A 92 -13.56 11.37 -13.42
N SER A 93 -14.76 11.07 -13.91
CA SER A 93 -15.78 12.10 -14.19
C SER A 93 -16.11 12.88 -12.92
N ASP A 94 -16.27 12.20 -11.78
CA ASP A 94 -16.58 12.84 -10.50
C ASP A 94 -15.42 13.75 -10.02
N LEU A 95 -14.16 13.32 -10.21
CA LEU A 95 -12.98 14.13 -9.89
C LEU A 95 -12.90 15.39 -10.78
N PHE A 96 -13.12 15.24 -12.09
CA PHE A 96 -13.10 16.35 -13.04
C PHE A 96 -14.24 17.34 -12.79
N SER A 97 -15.45 16.87 -12.48
CA SER A 97 -16.56 17.74 -12.09
C SER A 97 -16.30 18.48 -10.77
N SER A 98 -15.60 17.83 -9.82
CA SER A 98 -15.16 18.46 -8.58
C SER A 98 -14.07 19.52 -8.79
N MET A 99 -13.11 19.29 -9.69
CA MET A 99 -12.09 20.28 -10.06
C MET A 99 -12.68 21.45 -10.86
N ALA A 100 -13.74 21.21 -11.63
CA ALA A 100 -14.47 22.21 -12.38
C ALA A 100 -15.38 23.12 -11.52
N GLY A 101 -15.31 23.03 -10.19
CA GLY A 101 -15.96 23.97 -9.27
C GLY A 101 -17.42 23.64 -8.90
N GLN A 102 -17.96 22.49 -9.29
CA GLN A 102 -19.28 22.04 -8.82
C GLN A 102 -19.20 21.46 -7.40
N LEU A 103 -19.11 22.36 -6.42
CA LEU A 103 -18.94 22.03 -5.00
C LEU A 103 -20.10 21.21 -4.39
N ASN A 104 -21.29 21.22 -5.00
CA ASN A 104 -22.51 20.61 -4.43
C ASN A 104 -22.64 19.09 -4.63
N LYS A 105 -21.75 18.44 -5.41
CA LYS A 105 -21.70 16.97 -5.55
C LYS A 105 -20.52 16.32 -4.79
N LEU A 106 -19.76 17.10 -4.01
CA LEU A 106 -18.52 16.68 -3.35
C LEU A 106 -18.66 15.63 -2.25
N LYS A 107 -19.88 15.24 -1.86
CA LYS A 107 -20.11 14.26 -0.80
C LYS A 107 -20.19 12.83 -1.32
N VAL A 108 -19.41 12.48 -2.35
CA VAL A 108 -19.18 11.08 -2.69
C VAL A 108 -18.14 10.56 -1.68
N SER A 109 -18.62 10.17 -0.50
CA SER A 109 -17.76 9.46 0.46
C SER A 109 -17.17 8.24 -0.25
N PRO A 110 -15.83 8.06 -0.23
CA PRO A 110 -15.20 6.94 -0.90
C PRO A 110 -15.68 5.63 -0.26
N GLY A 111 -15.65 4.54 -1.04
CA GLY A 111 -15.80 3.21 -0.49
C GLY A 111 -14.58 2.84 0.36
N LYS A 112 -13.88 1.76 0.01
CA LYS A 112 -12.68 1.36 0.77
C LYS A 112 -11.45 2.25 0.52
N TYR A 113 -11.31 2.77 -0.69
CA TYR A 113 -10.15 3.54 -1.16
C TYR A 113 -10.57 4.74 -2.02
N TRP A 114 -9.86 5.86 -1.88
CA TRP A 114 -10.06 7.06 -2.71
C TRP A 114 -9.40 6.87 -4.10
N LEU A 115 -9.89 7.54 -5.16
CA LEU A 115 -9.35 7.43 -6.53
C LEU A 115 -7.82 7.63 -6.60
N LEU A 116 -7.31 8.72 -6.03
CA LEU A 116 -5.88 9.00 -5.91
C LEU A 116 -5.09 7.88 -5.22
N GLN A 117 -5.69 7.17 -4.26
CA GLN A 117 -5.05 6.02 -3.61
C GLN A 117 -4.99 4.81 -4.56
N LYS A 118 -6.02 4.59 -5.39
CA LYS A 118 -6.00 3.58 -6.45
C LYS A 118 -4.97 3.90 -7.52
N LEU A 119 -4.90 5.15 -7.96
CA LEU A 119 -3.87 5.61 -8.92
C LEU A 119 -2.46 5.44 -8.37
N TYR A 120 -2.24 5.82 -7.10
CA TYR A 120 -0.98 5.58 -6.41
C TYR A 120 -0.64 4.08 -6.37
N HIS A 121 -1.62 3.22 -6.07
CA HIS A 121 -1.44 1.77 -6.07
C HIS A 121 -1.07 1.23 -7.47
N HIS A 122 -1.72 1.71 -8.53
CA HIS A 122 -1.36 1.30 -9.89
C HIS A 122 0.03 1.78 -10.29
N ALA A 123 0.38 3.02 -9.96
CA ALA A 123 1.72 3.56 -10.21
C ALA A 123 2.79 2.70 -9.51
N ILE A 124 2.65 2.48 -8.20
CA ILE A 124 3.62 1.67 -7.45
C ILE A 124 3.67 0.22 -7.94
N THR A 125 2.56 -0.34 -8.43
CA THR A 125 2.51 -1.69 -9.03
C THR A 125 3.34 -1.75 -10.30
N VAL A 126 3.14 -0.79 -11.23
CA VAL A 126 3.90 -0.75 -12.50
C VAL A 126 5.39 -0.61 -12.23
N PHE A 127 5.79 0.33 -11.37
CA PHE A 127 7.19 0.50 -11.02
C PHE A 127 7.78 -0.71 -10.28
N SER A 128 7.00 -1.38 -9.43
CA SER A 128 7.41 -2.62 -8.75
C SER A 128 7.72 -3.72 -9.76
N ILE A 129 6.86 -3.92 -10.76
CA ILE A 129 7.09 -4.92 -11.81
C ILE A 129 8.37 -4.60 -12.58
N ILE A 130 8.57 -3.33 -12.96
CA ILE A 130 9.77 -2.90 -13.69
C ILE A 130 11.03 -3.19 -12.86
N VAL A 131 11.10 -2.76 -11.59
CA VAL A 131 12.31 -2.99 -10.76
C VAL A 131 12.54 -4.46 -10.45
N ILE A 132 11.48 -5.27 -10.30
CA ILE A 132 11.61 -6.71 -10.05
C ILE A 132 12.17 -7.40 -11.29
N VAL A 133 11.57 -7.18 -12.46
CA VAL A 133 12.02 -7.83 -13.70
C VAL A 133 13.46 -7.42 -14.03
N THR A 134 13.73 -6.12 -14.04
CA THR A 134 15.08 -5.61 -14.33
C THR A 134 16.10 -6.00 -13.26
N GLY A 135 15.71 -6.04 -11.98
CA GLY A 135 16.56 -6.46 -10.88
C GLY A 135 16.95 -7.93 -10.97
N ILE A 136 15.99 -8.81 -11.27
CA ILE A 136 16.26 -10.24 -11.53
C ILE A 136 17.22 -10.40 -12.71
N LEU A 137 17.01 -9.66 -13.81
CA LEU A 137 17.94 -9.67 -14.94
C LEU A 137 19.34 -9.22 -14.50
N MET A 138 19.46 -8.13 -13.75
CA MET A 138 20.75 -7.63 -13.28
C MET A 138 21.49 -8.63 -12.37
N MET A 139 20.79 -9.56 -11.72
CA MET A 139 21.46 -10.58 -10.92
C MET A 139 22.28 -11.60 -11.75
N PHE A 140 22.04 -11.74 -13.06
CA PHE A 140 22.91 -12.55 -13.93
C PHE A 140 24.34 -11.99 -14.05
N LYS A 141 24.54 -10.72 -13.67
CA LYS A 141 25.86 -10.05 -13.69
C LYS A 141 26.63 -10.17 -12.38
N ILE A 142 26.13 -10.93 -11.42
CA ILE A 142 26.82 -11.23 -10.17
C ILE A 142 26.84 -12.74 -9.94
N ASP A 143 27.83 -13.22 -9.19
CA ASP A 143 27.83 -14.59 -8.71
C ASP A 143 26.78 -14.72 -7.60
N SER A 144 25.90 -15.70 -7.72
CA SER A 144 24.86 -15.96 -6.74
C SER A 144 24.82 -17.46 -6.39
N PRO A 145 24.19 -17.85 -5.26
CA PRO A 145 24.00 -19.26 -4.96
C PRO A 145 23.15 -20.03 -6.00
N PHE A 146 22.47 -19.32 -6.90
CA PHE A 146 21.55 -19.89 -7.87
C PHE A 146 22.16 -20.04 -9.27
N TRP A 147 23.19 -19.26 -9.61
CA TRP A 147 23.88 -19.28 -10.90
C TRP A 147 25.25 -18.59 -10.83
N GLU A 148 26.13 -18.99 -11.74
CA GLU A 148 27.39 -18.30 -12.02
C GLU A 148 27.15 -17.03 -12.83
N ARG A 149 28.05 -16.05 -12.66
CA ARG A 149 27.97 -14.78 -13.38
C ARG A 149 28.15 -14.94 -14.89
N ASP A 150 27.12 -14.58 -15.65
CA ASP A 150 27.14 -14.48 -17.11
C ASP A 150 26.75 -13.07 -17.61
N PRO A 151 27.74 -12.18 -17.83
CA PRO A 151 27.49 -10.84 -18.35
C PRO A 151 27.05 -10.80 -19.81
N TYR A 152 27.26 -11.88 -20.56
CA TYR A 152 26.99 -11.96 -22.01
C TYR A 152 25.62 -12.56 -22.32
N PHE A 153 24.84 -12.88 -21.28
CA PHE A 153 23.46 -13.35 -21.40
C PHE A 153 22.56 -12.42 -22.25
N LEU A 154 22.82 -11.10 -22.20
CA LEU A 154 22.16 -10.09 -23.04
C LEU A 154 23.18 -9.25 -23.80
N SER A 155 22.75 -8.66 -24.92
CA SER A 155 23.57 -7.71 -25.67
C SER A 155 23.86 -6.45 -24.85
N SER A 156 24.97 -5.76 -25.16
CA SER A 156 25.36 -4.51 -24.49
C SER A 156 24.27 -3.44 -24.54
N GLU A 157 23.55 -3.36 -25.66
CA GLU A 157 22.44 -2.42 -25.86
C GLU A 157 21.25 -2.77 -24.94
N THR A 158 20.85 -4.05 -24.89
CA THR A 158 19.77 -4.51 -24.01
C THR A 158 20.11 -4.27 -22.54
N TRP A 159 21.35 -4.50 -22.12
CA TRP A 159 21.79 -4.14 -20.78
C TRP A 159 21.63 -2.65 -20.47
N GLY A 160 21.94 -1.78 -21.44
CA GLY A 160 21.71 -0.34 -21.32
C GLY A 160 20.25 -0.01 -20.96
N TYR A 161 19.29 -0.60 -21.68
CA TYR A 161 17.87 -0.45 -21.36
C TYR A 161 17.50 -0.99 -19.97
N VAL A 162 18.01 -2.16 -19.59
CA VAL A 162 17.75 -2.75 -18.25
C VAL A 162 18.19 -1.78 -17.15
N TYR A 163 19.39 -1.20 -17.24
CA TYR A 163 19.88 -0.24 -16.25
C TYR A 163 19.08 1.06 -16.22
N VAL A 164 18.69 1.60 -17.38
CA VAL A 164 17.86 2.81 -17.46
C VAL A 164 16.49 2.58 -16.83
N PHE A 165 15.81 1.49 -17.17
CA PHE A 165 14.50 1.19 -16.59
C PHE A 165 14.58 0.88 -15.10
N HIS A 166 15.59 0.13 -14.66
CA HIS A 166 15.80 -0.14 -13.24
C HIS A 166 16.06 1.16 -12.46
N GLY A 167 16.98 1.99 -12.93
CA GLY A 167 17.33 3.26 -12.31
C GLY A 167 16.17 4.26 -12.30
N PHE A 168 15.43 4.38 -13.40
CA PHE A 168 14.26 5.24 -13.48
C PHE A 168 13.16 4.82 -12.51
N ALA A 169 12.83 3.53 -12.48
CA ALA A 169 11.80 3.02 -11.57
C ALA A 169 12.25 3.12 -10.10
N ALA A 170 13.51 2.83 -9.79
CA ALA A 170 14.09 3.02 -8.45
C ALA A 170 14.03 4.49 -8.01
N LEU A 171 14.33 5.44 -8.90
CA LEU A 171 14.22 6.87 -8.62
C LEU A 171 12.76 7.27 -8.34
N ALA A 172 11.79 6.71 -9.08
CA ALA A 172 10.37 6.96 -8.85
C ALA A 172 9.89 6.46 -7.46
N PHE A 173 10.51 5.40 -6.91
CA PHE A 173 10.20 4.93 -5.56
C PHE A 173 10.55 5.93 -4.46
N ILE A 174 11.55 6.80 -4.65
CA ILE A 174 11.93 7.80 -3.64
C ILE A 174 10.75 8.72 -3.28
N PRO A 175 10.19 9.52 -4.21
CA PRO A 175 9.06 10.39 -3.89
C PRO A 175 7.80 9.60 -3.51
N MET A 176 7.56 8.42 -4.10
CA MET A 176 6.41 7.59 -3.74
C MET A 176 6.46 7.12 -2.29
N VAL A 177 7.62 6.62 -1.82
CA VAL A 177 7.82 6.17 -0.44
C VAL A 177 7.76 7.36 0.51
N LEU A 178 8.40 8.49 0.18
CA LEU A 178 8.34 9.71 1.00
C LEU A 178 6.90 10.22 1.16
N MET A 179 6.13 10.26 0.07
CA MET A 179 4.72 10.66 0.10
C MET A 179 3.89 9.72 0.97
N HIS A 180 4.11 8.40 0.87
CA HIS A 180 3.43 7.41 1.70
C HIS A 180 3.74 7.60 3.19
N ILE A 181 5.02 7.78 3.53
CA ILE A 181 5.48 8.03 4.90
C ILE A 181 4.88 9.33 5.44
N TYR A 182 4.87 10.40 4.64
CA TYR A 182 4.27 11.68 5.01
C TYR A 182 2.79 11.52 5.38
N PHE A 183 2.00 10.85 4.55
CA PHE A 183 0.58 10.58 4.87
C PHE A 183 0.40 9.67 6.09
N ALA A 184 1.34 8.76 6.35
CA ALA A 184 1.29 7.90 7.52
C ALA A 184 1.52 8.67 8.84
N PHE A 185 2.34 9.73 8.82
CA PHE A 185 2.57 10.57 10.00
C PHE A 185 1.57 11.72 10.17
N ARG A 186 0.82 12.05 9.12
CA ARG A 186 -0.16 13.13 9.14
C ARG A 186 -1.21 12.96 10.26
N PRO A 187 -1.36 13.92 11.18
CA PRO A 187 -2.21 13.77 12.38
C PRO A 187 -3.67 13.43 12.06
N GLU A 188 -4.25 14.05 11.04
CA GLU A 188 -5.66 13.84 10.66
C GLU A 188 -5.93 12.44 10.10
N LYS A 189 -4.86 11.70 9.74
CA LYS A 189 -4.92 10.36 9.14
C LYS A 189 -4.26 9.29 10.01
N ARG A 190 -3.86 9.62 11.25
CA ARG A 190 -3.17 8.71 12.17
C ARG A 190 -3.92 7.40 12.45
N HIS A 191 -5.26 7.41 12.36
CA HIS A 191 -6.08 6.21 12.50
C HIS A 191 -5.78 5.15 11.42
N TYR A 192 -5.41 5.55 10.19
CA TYR A 192 -4.95 4.62 9.16
C TYR A 192 -3.65 3.92 9.57
N THR A 193 -2.66 4.68 10.05
CA THR A 193 -1.39 4.13 10.55
C THR A 193 -1.60 3.24 11.76
N ARG A 194 -2.46 3.65 12.70
CA ARG A 194 -2.87 2.81 13.84
C ARG A 194 -3.49 1.50 13.36
N SER A 195 -4.33 1.54 12.32
CA SER A 195 -4.93 0.32 11.76
C SER A 195 -3.89 -0.59 11.11
N MET A 196 -2.82 -0.04 10.52
CA MET A 196 -1.73 -0.83 9.95
C MET A 196 -0.83 -1.47 11.02
N ILE A 197 -0.74 -0.85 12.20
CA ILE A 197 0.00 -1.39 13.35
C ILE A 197 -0.87 -2.39 14.13
N LYS A 198 -2.09 -1.99 14.52
CA LYS A 198 -2.96 -2.73 15.44
C LYS A 198 -4.02 -3.61 14.76
N GLY A 199 -4.35 -3.37 13.49
CA GLY A 199 -5.28 -4.19 12.69
C GLY A 199 -6.74 -3.73 12.67
N TRP A 200 -7.11 -2.71 13.44
CA TRP A 200 -8.50 -2.31 13.65
C TRP A 200 -8.74 -0.79 13.51
N VAL A 201 -10.00 -0.44 13.25
CA VAL A 201 -10.54 0.93 13.24
C VAL A 201 -11.79 0.99 14.12
N THR A 202 -12.16 2.16 14.63
CA THR A 202 -13.40 2.29 15.43
C THR A 202 -14.60 2.45 14.51
N LYS A 203 -15.81 2.06 14.96
CA LYS A 203 -17.05 2.27 14.18
C LYS A 203 -17.26 3.74 13.83
N LYS A 204 -16.93 4.66 14.74
CA LYS A 204 -16.99 6.12 14.52
C LYS A 204 -16.07 6.56 13.37
N GLU A 205 -14.82 6.10 13.36
CA GLU A 205 -13.86 6.42 12.28
C GLU A 205 -14.28 5.80 10.94
N TYR A 206 -14.82 4.58 10.96
CA TYR A 206 -15.32 3.93 9.76
C TYR A 206 -16.47 4.74 9.14
N LEU A 207 -17.48 5.12 9.91
CA LEU A 207 -18.61 5.92 9.42
C LEU A 207 -18.21 7.35 9.03
N ALA A 208 -17.15 7.91 9.63
CA ALA A 208 -16.67 9.25 9.31
C ALA A 208 -15.92 9.33 7.99
N TYR A 209 -15.23 8.26 7.58
CA TYR A 209 -14.31 8.29 6.42
C TYR A 209 -14.68 7.32 5.29
N HIS A 210 -15.65 6.43 5.50
CA HIS A 210 -16.04 5.42 4.54
C HIS A 210 -17.56 5.34 4.39
N ASP A 211 -18.01 5.13 3.16
CA ASP A 211 -19.41 4.88 2.84
C ASP A 211 -19.78 3.40 3.09
N PRO A 212 -20.65 3.10 4.07
CA PRO A 212 -21.03 1.72 4.39
C PRO A 212 -21.76 1.01 3.26
N GLU A 213 -22.43 1.74 2.37
CA GLU A 213 -23.10 1.16 1.20
C GLU A 213 -22.07 0.65 0.18
N LYS A 214 -20.91 1.29 0.11
CA LYS A 214 -19.84 0.95 -0.83
C LYS A 214 -18.79 0.00 -0.25
N TRP A 215 -18.65 -0.07 1.07
CA TRP A 215 -17.71 -0.99 1.71
C TRP A 215 -18.25 -1.50 3.04
N THR A 216 -18.80 -2.72 3.05
CA THR A 216 -19.28 -3.38 4.28
C THR A 216 -18.19 -4.21 4.96
N ILE A 217 -17.96 -3.99 6.26
CA ILE A 217 -17.05 -4.81 7.07
C ILE A 217 -17.80 -6.05 7.59
N LYS A 218 -17.15 -7.23 7.58
CA LYS A 218 -17.78 -8.52 7.98
C LYS A 218 -18.41 -8.52 9.38
N GLN A 219 -17.86 -7.75 10.33
CA GLN A 219 -18.42 -7.60 11.68
C GLN A 219 -19.75 -6.83 11.65
N ASP A 220 -19.79 -5.71 10.91
CA ASP A 220 -20.98 -4.88 10.72
C ASP A 220 -22.13 -5.68 10.06
N ARG A 221 -21.81 -6.55 9.09
CA ARG A 221 -22.80 -7.46 8.48
C ARG A 221 -23.45 -8.42 9.47
N LYS A 222 -22.71 -8.88 10.48
CA LYS A 222 -23.27 -9.80 11.51
C LYS A 222 -24.21 -9.06 12.45
N ASP A 223 -23.86 -7.83 12.82
CA ASP A 223 -24.67 -7.00 13.71
C ASP A 223 -26.00 -6.60 13.04
N VAL A 224 -25.97 -6.17 11.77
CA VAL A 224 -27.19 -5.81 11.01
C VAL A 224 -28.14 -7.00 10.86
N LYS A 225 -27.61 -8.23 10.73
CA LYS A 225 -28.44 -9.44 10.69
C LYS A 225 -29.07 -9.77 12.04
N GLN A 226 -28.38 -9.49 13.14
CA GLN A 226 -28.89 -9.74 14.50
C GLN A 226 -29.91 -8.69 14.96
N GLU A 227 -29.87 -7.46 14.42
CA GLU A 227 -30.89 -6.44 14.69
C GLU A 227 -32.18 -6.62 13.86
N GLN A 228 -32.15 -7.46 12.81
CA GLN A 228 -33.30 -7.73 11.93
C GLN A 228 -34.05 -9.04 12.28
N GLU A 229 -33.55 -9.81 13.24
CA GLU A 229 -34.18 -11.01 13.81
C GLU A 229 -34.78 -10.70 15.19
#